data_AF-A0A6L3W3G2-F1
#
_entry.id   AF-A0A6L3W3G2-F1
#
_cell.length_a   1.000
_cell.length_b   1.000
_cell.length_c   1.000
_cell.angle_alpha   90.00
_cell.angle_beta   90.00
_cell.angle_gamma   90.00
#
_symmetry.space_group_name_H-M   'P 1'
#
loop_
_entity.id
_entity.type
_entity.pdbx_description
1 polymer ?
#
loop_
_entity_poly.entity_id
_entity_poly.type
_entity_poly.pdbx_seq_one_letter_code
_entity_poly.pdbx_strand_id
1 'polypeptide(L)'
;MRDHPAVDLATETSVVITRDQEIVPISSWITDVMARCAAEDLVLQVLTPHESRITLPLRLALRGPQARWIVHAEDGHYEGYSGLPVDWDGTEFVPAERARTDGPSPTFLRGPEDAKLGHHVTVDLRVVHDATEELVLGSAVEELALVLAGAAPAGWGAAEPAVACWDRAALTALCRRRAPRPTWLVFTGGHGEPGPPFGGTVQVSRVDTGVKEEITLVVSLLDDTWSPQDTLDALESLADRWAGSAELSTLTAHWMPGRADLTYPARLLGLPRPLAMALGPVGVAEAGRERVVSAPVEGRLIGDPLEPGVWYPLADITSATPWNQLSAIIRHLT
;
A
#
# COMPACT_ATOMS: atom_id res chain seq x y z
N MET A 1 -11.80 -10.48 -23.46
CA MET A 1 -10.49 -10.81 -22.86
C MET A 1 -9.46 -11.48 -23.78
N ARG A 2 -9.78 -12.59 -24.47
CA ARG A 2 -8.79 -13.43 -25.22
C ARG A 2 -7.92 -12.74 -26.27
N ASP A 3 -8.41 -11.68 -26.91
CA ASP A 3 -7.67 -10.95 -27.94
C ASP A 3 -6.80 -9.81 -27.39
N HIS A 4 -6.74 -9.63 -26.07
CA HIS A 4 -5.95 -8.57 -25.47
C HIS A 4 -4.45 -8.89 -25.61
N PRO A 5 -3.62 -7.98 -26.16
CA PRO A 5 -2.24 -8.28 -26.55
C PRO A 5 -1.30 -8.61 -25.38
N ALA A 6 -1.70 -8.26 -24.15
CA ALA A 6 -0.94 -8.53 -22.94
C ALA A 6 -1.34 -9.83 -22.23
N VAL A 7 -2.32 -10.57 -22.76
CA VAL A 7 -2.88 -11.78 -22.15
C VAL A 7 -2.28 -13.00 -22.83
N ASP A 8 -1.68 -13.89 -22.06
CA ASP A 8 -1.12 -15.15 -22.57
C ASP A 8 -2.15 -16.28 -22.51
N LEU A 9 -3.01 -16.26 -21.49
CA LEU A 9 -4.09 -17.24 -21.31
C LEU A 9 -5.31 -16.55 -20.72
N ALA A 10 -6.49 -16.84 -21.26
CA ALA A 10 -7.76 -16.41 -20.68
C ALA A 10 -8.74 -17.58 -20.66
N THR A 11 -9.26 -17.85 -19.47
CA THR A 11 -10.25 -18.90 -19.19
C THR A 11 -11.61 -18.25 -18.94
N GLU A 12 -12.57 -19.02 -18.42
CA GLU A 12 -13.88 -18.49 -18.03
C GLU A 12 -13.85 -17.77 -16.68
N THR A 13 -12.79 -17.97 -15.88
CA THR A 13 -12.68 -17.47 -14.51
C THR A 13 -11.43 -16.63 -14.28
N SER A 14 -10.40 -16.76 -15.12
CA SER A 14 -9.12 -16.08 -14.91
C SER A 14 -8.42 -15.62 -16.19
N VAL A 15 -7.42 -14.77 -15.98
CA VAL A 15 -6.50 -14.26 -16.99
C VAL A 15 -5.09 -14.39 -16.47
N VAL A 16 -4.20 -14.99 -17.25
CA VAL A 16 -2.78 -15.10 -16.92
C VAL A 16 -1.96 -14.17 -17.82
N ILE A 17 -1.09 -13.39 -17.20
CA ILE A 17 -0.07 -12.57 -17.86
C ILE A 17 1.30 -13.06 -17.38
N THR A 18 2.13 -13.50 -18.32
CA THR A 18 3.51 -13.94 -18.07
C THR A 18 4.47 -12.78 -18.31
N ARG A 19 5.34 -12.52 -17.33
CA ARG A 19 6.36 -11.47 -17.40
C ARG A 19 7.73 -12.04 -17.05
N ASP A 20 8.53 -12.24 -18.09
CA ASP A 20 9.93 -12.63 -17.98
C ASP A 20 10.84 -11.38 -18.04
N GLN A 21 10.88 -10.64 -16.93
CA GLN A 21 11.70 -9.44 -16.77
C GLN A 21 12.29 -9.43 -15.36
N GLU A 22 13.49 -8.86 -15.20
CA GLU A 22 14.12 -8.73 -13.87
C GLU A 22 13.28 -7.87 -12.92
N ILE A 23 12.70 -6.77 -13.44
CA ILE A 23 11.80 -5.88 -12.71
C ILE A 23 10.49 -5.77 -13.48
N VAL A 24 9.39 -6.17 -12.85
CA VAL A 24 8.04 -6.14 -13.44
C VAL A 24 7.26 -4.96 -12.84
N PRO A 25 6.99 -3.91 -13.62
CA PRO A 25 6.22 -2.75 -13.17
C PRO A 25 4.71 -2.93 -13.37
N ILE A 26 3.89 -2.08 -12.75
CA ILE A 26 2.47 -1.96 -13.10
C ILE A 26 2.30 -1.18 -14.40
N SER A 27 2.60 -1.84 -15.52
CA SER A 27 2.50 -1.23 -16.85
C SER A 27 1.05 -0.87 -17.22
N SER A 28 0.89 0.03 -18.20
CA SER A 28 -0.43 0.40 -18.74
C SER A 28 -1.21 -0.79 -19.29
N TRP A 29 -0.52 -1.84 -19.72
CA TRP A 29 -1.14 -3.07 -20.20
C TRP A 29 -1.69 -3.91 -19.05
N ILE A 30 -0.97 -3.99 -17.92
CA ILE A 30 -1.46 -4.67 -16.72
C ILE A 30 -2.68 -3.92 -16.16
N THR A 31 -2.64 -2.59 -16.11
CA THR A 31 -3.78 -1.81 -15.60
C THR A 31 -5.01 -1.88 -16.51
N ASP A 32 -4.85 -1.96 -17.85
CA ASP A 32 -5.98 -2.21 -18.76
C ASP A 32 -6.58 -3.61 -18.55
N VAL A 33 -5.75 -4.65 -18.42
CA VAL A 33 -6.24 -6.01 -18.14
C VAL A 33 -6.94 -6.06 -16.78
N MET A 34 -6.38 -5.45 -15.73
CA MET A 34 -7.01 -5.37 -14.41
C MET A 34 -8.40 -4.72 -14.49
N ALA A 35 -8.54 -3.61 -15.22
CA ALA A 35 -9.81 -2.92 -15.37
C ALA A 35 -10.86 -3.80 -16.10
N ARG A 36 -10.43 -4.57 -17.11
CA ARG A 36 -11.31 -5.52 -17.83
C ARG A 36 -11.67 -6.72 -16.96
N CYS A 37 -10.72 -7.29 -16.23
CA CYS A 37 -10.97 -8.38 -15.29
C CYS A 37 -12.00 -7.97 -14.24
N ALA A 38 -11.87 -6.77 -13.66
CA ALA A 38 -12.84 -6.25 -12.71
C ALA A 38 -14.25 -6.07 -13.32
N ALA A 39 -14.35 -5.72 -14.61
CA ALA A 39 -15.64 -5.58 -15.30
C ALA A 39 -16.28 -6.92 -15.68
N GLU A 40 -15.47 -7.96 -15.91
CA GLU A 40 -15.89 -9.31 -16.29
C GLU A 40 -15.90 -10.29 -15.09
N ASP A 41 -15.62 -9.82 -13.87
CA ASP A 41 -15.46 -10.62 -12.63
C ASP A 41 -14.45 -11.78 -12.77
N LEU A 42 -13.33 -11.51 -13.44
CA LEU A 42 -12.23 -12.46 -13.66
C LEU A 42 -11.09 -12.22 -12.68
N VAL A 43 -10.38 -13.30 -12.31
CA VAL A 43 -9.16 -13.23 -11.50
C VAL A 43 -7.95 -12.96 -12.41
N LEU A 44 -7.20 -11.89 -12.17
CA LEU A 44 -5.92 -11.67 -12.83
C LEU A 44 -4.81 -12.45 -12.10
N GLN A 45 -3.95 -13.14 -12.85
CA GLN A 45 -2.77 -13.84 -12.34
C GLN A 45 -1.53 -13.37 -13.11
N VAL A 46 -0.64 -12.66 -12.43
CA VAL A 46 0.63 -12.24 -13.02
C VAL A 46 1.69 -13.29 -12.68
N LEU A 47 2.17 -14.00 -13.69
CA LEU A 47 3.17 -15.06 -13.58
C LEU A 47 4.57 -14.49 -13.87
N THR A 48 5.51 -14.67 -12.95
CA THR A 48 6.91 -14.24 -13.12
C THR A 48 7.89 -15.39 -12.80
N PRO A 49 9.10 -15.39 -13.37
CA PRO A 49 10.21 -16.17 -12.83
C PRO A 49 10.49 -15.85 -11.35
N HIS A 50 11.16 -16.76 -10.64
CA HIS A 50 11.55 -16.60 -9.23
C HIS A 50 12.57 -15.46 -9.01
N GLU A 51 13.38 -15.19 -10.01
CA GLU A 51 14.42 -14.16 -10.00
C GLU A 51 13.85 -12.76 -10.27
N SER A 52 12.61 -12.68 -10.77
CA SER A 52 11.92 -11.42 -10.99
C SER A 52 11.57 -10.73 -9.68
N ARG A 53 11.55 -9.39 -9.75
CA ARG A 53 11.09 -8.51 -8.69
C ARG A 53 9.92 -7.70 -9.21
N ILE A 54 8.92 -7.46 -8.37
CA ILE A 54 7.81 -6.57 -8.72
C ILE A 54 8.05 -5.18 -8.12
N THR A 55 7.60 -4.14 -8.80
CA THR A 55 7.61 -2.79 -8.23
C THR A 55 6.60 -2.67 -7.09
N LEU A 56 6.77 -1.65 -6.24
CA LEU A 56 5.83 -1.38 -5.15
C LEU A 56 4.39 -1.18 -5.64
N PRO A 57 4.08 -0.37 -6.67
CA PRO A 57 2.71 -0.23 -7.13
C PRO A 57 2.10 -1.53 -7.65
N LEU A 58 2.87 -2.37 -8.36
CA LEU A 58 2.39 -3.69 -8.78
C LEU A 58 2.13 -4.59 -7.56
N ARG A 59 3.02 -4.58 -6.56
CA ARG A 59 2.81 -5.27 -5.30
C ARG A 59 1.50 -4.86 -4.63
N LEU A 60 1.20 -3.57 -4.54
CA LEU A 60 -0.04 -3.10 -3.93
C LEU A 60 -1.28 -3.53 -4.72
N ALA A 61 -1.20 -3.51 -6.05
CA ALA A 61 -2.29 -3.91 -6.94
C ALA A 61 -2.60 -5.43 -6.89
N LEU A 62 -1.60 -6.27 -6.63
CA LEU A 62 -1.75 -7.74 -6.60
C LEU A 62 -2.08 -8.31 -5.20
N ARG A 63 -2.47 -7.49 -4.22
CA ARG A 63 -2.85 -7.96 -2.87
C ARG A 63 -4.31 -8.41 -2.73
N GLY A 64 -5.16 -8.07 -3.70
CA GLY A 64 -6.60 -8.32 -3.63
C GLY A 64 -7.02 -9.74 -4.01
N PRO A 65 -8.23 -10.19 -3.67
CA PRO A 65 -8.71 -11.52 -4.02
C PRO A 65 -8.84 -11.76 -5.54
N GLN A 66 -9.05 -10.69 -6.33
CA GLN A 66 -9.20 -10.71 -7.79
C GLN A 66 -7.87 -10.52 -8.55
N ALA A 67 -6.74 -10.46 -7.85
CA ALA A 67 -5.42 -10.32 -8.49
C ALA A 67 -4.36 -11.10 -7.70
N ARG A 68 -3.60 -11.98 -8.35
CA ARG A 68 -2.59 -12.82 -7.70
C ARG A 68 -1.24 -12.67 -8.37
N TRP A 69 -0.18 -12.72 -7.56
CA TRP A 69 1.18 -12.88 -8.05
C TRP A 69 1.57 -14.35 -7.96
N ILE A 70 1.86 -14.94 -9.11
CA ILE A 70 2.31 -16.33 -9.22
C ILE A 70 3.78 -16.32 -9.63
N VAL A 71 4.56 -17.18 -9.01
CA VAL A 71 5.99 -17.32 -9.26
C VAL A 71 6.24 -18.71 -9.81
N HIS A 72 6.93 -18.79 -10.94
CA HIS A 72 7.45 -20.03 -11.49
C HIS A 72 8.90 -20.24 -11.02
N ALA A 73 9.17 -21.40 -10.43
CA ALA A 73 10.50 -21.84 -10.03
C ALA A 73 10.76 -23.27 -10.56
N GLU A 74 11.99 -23.77 -10.42
CA GLU A 74 12.40 -25.07 -10.97
C GLU A 74 11.53 -26.25 -10.53
N ASP A 75 10.99 -26.20 -9.31
CA ASP A 75 10.22 -27.27 -8.68
C ASP A 75 8.70 -27.03 -8.68
N GLY A 76 8.21 -25.95 -9.31
CA GLY A 76 6.78 -25.73 -9.48
C GLY A 76 6.36 -24.26 -9.46
N HIS A 77 5.11 -24.03 -9.07
CA HIS A 77 4.52 -22.70 -8.97
C HIS A 77 4.19 -22.36 -7.53
N TYR A 78 4.36 -21.09 -7.19
CA TYR A 78 4.17 -20.59 -5.83
C TYR A 78 3.40 -19.28 -5.84
N GLU A 79 2.68 -19.01 -4.76
CA GLU A 79 2.15 -17.69 -4.49
C GLU A 79 3.30 -16.75 -4.10
N GLY A 80 3.40 -15.60 -4.76
CA GLY A 80 4.61 -14.77 -4.73
C GLY A 80 4.90 -14.07 -3.39
N TYR A 81 3.90 -13.83 -2.54
CA TYR A 81 4.11 -13.21 -1.23
C TYR A 81 4.49 -14.22 -0.14
N SER A 82 3.90 -15.40 -0.19
CA SER A 82 3.97 -16.42 0.86
C SER A 82 4.90 -17.57 0.53
N GLY A 83 5.20 -17.81 -0.75
CA GLY A 83 5.92 -18.98 -1.22
C GLY A 83 5.15 -20.29 -1.07
N LEU A 84 3.83 -20.23 -0.82
CA LEU A 84 2.99 -21.42 -0.71
C LEU A 84 2.78 -22.03 -2.11
N PRO A 85 2.85 -23.37 -2.26
CA PRO A 85 2.68 -24.00 -3.56
C PRO A 85 1.26 -23.80 -4.11
N VAL A 86 1.18 -23.55 -5.41
CA VAL A 86 -0.05 -23.47 -6.18
C VAL A 86 -0.01 -24.44 -7.35
N ASP A 87 -1.17 -24.98 -7.72
CA ASP A 87 -1.31 -25.85 -8.88
C ASP A 87 -2.33 -25.24 -9.86
N TRP A 88 -2.15 -25.50 -11.15
CA TRP A 88 -3.12 -25.14 -12.18
C TRP A 88 -4.27 -26.15 -12.18
N ASP A 89 -5.50 -25.70 -11.95
CA ASP A 89 -6.68 -26.57 -11.89
C ASP A 89 -7.38 -26.79 -13.25
N GLY A 90 -6.83 -26.21 -14.32
CA GLY A 90 -7.44 -26.16 -15.64
C GLY A 90 -7.99 -24.77 -15.98
N THR A 91 -8.26 -23.93 -14.97
CA THR A 91 -8.89 -22.62 -15.13
C THR A 91 -8.13 -21.48 -14.45
N GLU A 92 -7.51 -21.71 -13.31
CA GLU A 92 -6.64 -20.74 -12.61
C GLU A 92 -5.57 -21.46 -11.77
N PHE A 93 -4.55 -20.72 -11.34
CA PHE A 93 -3.66 -21.19 -10.26
C PHE A 93 -4.36 -21.06 -8.91
N VAL A 94 -4.54 -22.18 -8.22
CA VAL A 94 -5.16 -22.28 -6.88
C VAL A 94 -4.18 -22.81 -5.85
N PRO A 95 -4.37 -22.53 -4.55
CA PRO A 95 -3.56 -23.16 -3.50
C PRO A 95 -3.53 -24.69 -3.66
N ALA A 96 -2.33 -25.25 -3.75
CA ALA A 96 -2.14 -26.69 -3.90
C ALA A 96 -2.57 -27.42 -2.62
N GLU A 97 -3.02 -28.67 -2.73
CA GLU A 97 -3.37 -29.48 -1.55
C GLU A 97 -2.16 -29.61 -0.60
N ARG A 98 -0.96 -29.76 -1.19
CA ARG A 98 0.32 -29.83 -0.47
C ARG A 98 0.71 -28.54 0.27
N ALA A 99 0.09 -27.40 -0.02
CA ALA A 99 0.39 -26.16 0.72
C ALA A 99 0.09 -26.26 2.22
N ARG A 100 -0.85 -27.12 2.62
CA ARG A 100 -1.21 -27.35 4.03
C ARG A 100 -0.17 -28.16 4.79
N THR A 101 0.58 -29.02 4.08
CA THR A 101 1.58 -29.92 4.68
C THR A 101 2.99 -29.36 4.55
N ASP A 102 3.32 -28.83 3.38
CA ASP A 102 4.69 -28.48 3.00
C ASP A 102 5.07 -27.09 3.51
N GLY A 103 4.08 -26.20 3.67
CA GLY A 103 4.31 -24.80 3.98
C GLY A 103 5.00 -24.04 2.84
N PRO A 104 5.59 -22.87 3.13
CA PRO A 104 6.34 -22.09 2.15
C PRO A 104 7.58 -22.82 1.62
N SER A 105 7.87 -22.67 0.33
CA SER A 105 9.11 -23.19 -0.24
C SER A 105 10.35 -22.60 0.45
N PRO A 106 11.38 -23.40 0.78
CA PRO A 106 12.61 -22.90 1.40
C PRO A 106 13.34 -21.82 0.59
N THR A 107 13.14 -21.76 -0.73
CA THR A 107 13.73 -20.71 -1.58
C THR A 107 13.17 -19.33 -1.27
N PHE A 108 11.92 -19.24 -0.80
CA PHE A 108 11.29 -17.98 -0.38
C PHE A 108 11.73 -17.56 1.02
N LEU A 109 12.12 -18.50 1.88
CA LEU A 109 12.55 -18.23 3.26
C LEU A 109 14.00 -17.75 3.34
N ARG A 110 14.79 -17.92 2.28
CA ARG A 110 16.14 -17.37 2.17
C ARG A 110 16.05 -15.90 1.76
N GLY A 111 16.51 -15.01 2.63
CA GLY A 111 16.67 -13.60 2.31
C GLY A 111 17.58 -13.39 1.08
N PRO A 112 17.43 -12.28 0.34
CA PRO A 112 18.26 -12.00 -0.83
C PRO A 112 19.74 -11.88 -0.43
N GLU A 113 20.59 -12.75 -0.97
CA GLU A 113 22.05 -12.74 -0.72
C GLU A 113 22.72 -11.48 -1.31
N ASP A 114 22.09 -10.87 -2.31
CA ASP A 114 22.59 -9.78 -3.13
C ASP A 114 22.18 -8.37 -2.64
N ALA A 115 21.36 -8.27 -1.58
CA ALA A 115 20.74 -7.00 -1.20
C ALA A 115 21.13 -6.56 0.22
N LYS A 116 21.74 -5.38 0.35
CA LYS A 116 21.72 -4.63 1.61
C LYS A 116 20.29 -4.17 1.86
N LEU A 117 19.60 -4.85 2.78
CA LEU A 117 18.26 -4.43 3.21
C LEU A 117 18.38 -3.21 4.13
N GLY A 118 17.56 -2.20 3.84
CA GLY A 118 17.24 -1.13 4.77
C GLY A 118 15.86 -1.39 5.38
N HIS A 119 15.16 -0.31 5.65
CA HIS A 119 13.80 -0.34 6.18
C HIS A 119 12.83 0.40 5.27
N HIS A 120 11.66 -0.18 5.09
CA HIS A 120 10.51 0.45 4.48
C HIS A 120 9.59 0.96 5.59
N VAL A 121 9.30 2.25 5.56
CA VAL A 121 8.16 2.83 6.28
C VAL A 121 6.98 2.85 5.33
N THR A 122 5.96 2.05 5.61
CA THR A 122 4.70 2.02 4.86
C THR A 122 3.65 2.80 5.63
N VAL A 123 3.04 3.79 5.00
CA VAL A 123 1.93 4.57 5.55
C VAL A 123 0.70 4.36 4.68
N ASP A 124 -0.37 3.88 5.29
CA ASP A 124 -1.69 3.84 4.69
C ASP A 124 -2.52 4.96 5.32
N LEU A 125 -2.88 5.96 4.53
CA LEU A 125 -3.61 7.16 4.95
C LEU A 125 -4.94 7.24 4.21
N ARG A 126 -6.01 7.56 4.94
CA ARG A 126 -7.29 7.97 4.39
C ARG A 126 -7.62 9.37 4.87
N VAL A 127 -7.85 10.25 3.92
CA VAL A 127 -8.38 11.60 4.16
C VAL A 127 -9.67 11.82 3.37
N VAL A 128 -10.59 12.58 3.93
CA VAL A 128 -11.86 12.96 3.30
C VAL A 128 -11.94 14.47 3.26
N HIS A 129 -12.02 15.01 2.05
CA HIS A 129 -12.08 16.45 1.79
C HIS A 129 -13.50 16.89 1.52
N ASP A 130 -13.82 18.13 1.91
CA ASP A 130 -15.04 18.78 1.43
C ASP A 130 -15.02 18.90 -0.11
N ALA A 131 -16.15 18.56 -0.73
CA ALA A 131 -16.28 18.57 -2.18
C ALA A 131 -16.60 19.99 -2.71
N THR A 132 -15.62 20.88 -2.64
CA THR A 132 -15.72 22.28 -3.11
C THR A 132 -15.17 22.44 -4.54
N GLU A 133 -15.51 23.57 -5.20
CA GLU A 133 -14.95 23.89 -6.53
C GLU A 133 -13.45 24.22 -6.45
N GLU A 134 -13.00 24.68 -5.28
CA GLU A 134 -11.62 25.06 -4.97
C GLU A 134 -10.75 23.88 -4.54
N LEU A 135 -11.33 22.69 -4.30
CA LEU A 135 -10.59 21.51 -3.85
C LEU A 135 -9.46 21.13 -4.82
N VAL A 136 -8.22 21.15 -4.32
CA VAL A 136 -7.02 20.68 -5.03
C VAL A 136 -6.42 19.49 -4.28
N LEU A 137 -6.50 18.32 -4.90
CA LEU A 137 -6.05 17.04 -4.36
C LEU A 137 -4.52 16.90 -4.35
N GLY A 138 -4.01 15.88 -3.66
CA GLY A 138 -2.58 15.52 -3.64
C GLY A 138 -1.73 16.24 -2.58
N SER A 139 -2.27 17.16 -1.77
CA SER A 139 -1.54 17.77 -0.64
C SER A 139 -1.10 16.72 0.37
N ALA A 140 -1.97 15.77 0.71
CA ALA A 140 -1.66 14.72 1.66
C ALA A 140 -0.45 13.86 1.23
N VAL A 141 -0.32 13.62 -0.09
CA VAL A 141 0.85 12.92 -0.67
C VAL A 141 2.12 13.78 -0.53
N GLU A 142 2.04 15.07 -0.87
CA GLU A 142 3.16 16.01 -0.72
C GLU A 142 3.63 16.12 0.72
N GLU A 143 2.70 16.26 1.67
CA GLU A 143 3.00 16.40 3.09
C GLU A 143 3.66 15.14 3.67
N LEU A 144 3.14 13.95 3.35
CA LEU A 144 3.79 12.69 3.76
C LEU A 144 5.20 12.57 3.19
N ALA A 145 5.35 12.85 1.89
CA ALA A 145 6.63 12.72 1.19
C ALA A 145 7.67 13.74 1.70
N LEU A 146 7.27 14.99 1.89
CA LEU A 146 8.14 16.03 2.42
C LEU A 146 8.59 15.71 3.84
N VAL A 147 7.67 15.26 4.69
CA VAL A 147 8.00 14.92 6.08
C VAL A 147 8.93 13.70 6.12
N LEU A 148 8.60 12.59 5.47
CA LEU A 148 9.35 11.33 5.62
C LEU A 148 10.57 11.20 4.71
N ALA A 149 10.58 11.90 3.57
CA ALA A 149 11.63 11.78 2.56
C ALA A 149 12.30 13.11 2.20
N GLY A 150 11.84 14.24 2.74
CA GLY A 150 12.44 15.55 2.50
C GLY A 150 12.17 16.13 1.11
N ALA A 151 11.34 15.48 0.28
CA ALA A 151 11.06 15.90 -1.09
C ALA A 151 9.61 15.64 -1.48
N ALA A 152 9.05 16.49 -2.34
CA ALA A 152 7.76 16.26 -2.97
C ALA A 152 7.87 15.16 -4.05
N PRO A 153 6.77 14.50 -4.44
CA PRO A 153 6.80 13.55 -5.55
C PRO A 153 7.30 14.22 -6.83
N ALA A 154 8.05 13.47 -7.64
CA ALA A 154 8.58 13.94 -8.91
C ALA A 154 7.64 13.60 -10.08
N GLY A 155 6.98 12.45 -10.01
CA GLY A 155 6.14 11.97 -11.10
C GLY A 155 4.89 11.21 -10.63
N TRP A 156 3.90 11.16 -11.51
CA TRP A 156 2.65 10.41 -11.33
C TRP A 156 2.14 9.82 -12.65
N GLY A 157 1.20 8.88 -12.56
CA GLY A 157 0.55 8.29 -13.72
C GLY A 157 -0.51 7.26 -13.36
N ALA A 158 -1.22 6.75 -14.36
CA ALA A 158 -2.15 5.63 -14.20
C ALA A 158 -1.46 4.24 -14.23
N ALA A 159 -0.14 4.24 -14.42
CA ALA A 159 0.72 3.09 -14.57
C ALA A 159 2.18 3.55 -14.40
N GLU A 160 3.08 2.59 -14.26
CA GLU A 160 4.52 2.82 -14.36
C GLU A 160 5.02 2.69 -15.81
N PRO A 161 6.05 3.46 -16.21
CA PRO A 161 6.69 4.52 -15.43
C PRO A 161 5.78 5.74 -15.25
N ALA A 162 5.93 6.44 -14.12
CA ALA A 162 5.16 7.65 -13.79
C ALA A 162 5.67 8.86 -14.58
N VAL A 163 5.34 8.92 -15.87
CA VAL A 163 5.94 9.85 -16.84
C VAL A 163 5.48 11.31 -16.71
N ALA A 164 4.34 11.58 -16.08
CA ALA A 164 3.87 12.95 -15.90
C ALA A 164 4.58 13.58 -14.69
N CYS A 165 5.11 14.80 -14.85
CA CYS A 165 5.62 15.57 -13.71
C CYS A 165 4.52 15.77 -12.67
N TRP A 166 4.88 15.72 -11.39
CA TRP A 166 3.95 15.98 -10.30
C TRP A 166 3.28 17.36 -10.44
N ASP A 167 1.97 17.34 -10.65
CA ASP A 167 1.13 18.52 -10.82
C ASP A 167 -0.24 18.23 -10.22
N ARG A 168 -0.50 18.84 -9.06
CA ARG A 168 -1.76 18.69 -8.32
C ARG A 168 -2.97 19.19 -9.08
N ALA A 169 -2.83 20.24 -9.89
CA ALA A 169 -3.93 20.76 -10.69
C ALA A 169 -4.28 19.78 -11.82
N ALA A 170 -3.28 19.22 -12.50
CA ALA A 170 -3.49 18.21 -13.53
C ALA A 170 -4.09 16.91 -12.97
N LEU A 171 -3.60 16.44 -11.82
CA LEU A 171 -4.14 15.29 -11.09
C LEU A 171 -5.60 15.54 -10.70
N THR A 172 -5.90 16.67 -10.08
CA THR A 172 -7.25 17.07 -9.69
C THR A 172 -8.18 17.12 -10.90
N ALA A 173 -7.73 17.71 -12.01
CA ALA A 173 -8.51 17.77 -13.25
C ALA A 173 -8.82 16.37 -13.81
N LEU A 174 -7.90 15.42 -13.73
CA LEU A 174 -8.15 14.03 -14.12
C LEU A 174 -9.23 13.39 -13.24
N CYS A 175 -9.12 13.53 -11.91
CA CYS A 175 -10.10 12.99 -10.97
C CYS A 175 -11.50 13.59 -11.22
N ARG A 176 -11.59 14.92 -11.42
CA ARG A 176 -12.86 15.59 -11.75
C ARG A 176 -13.48 15.07 -13.05
N ARG A 177 -12.69 14.86 -14.11
CA ARG A 177 -13.19 14.32 -15.38
C ARG A 177 -13.72 12.89 -15.27
N ARG A 178 -13.20 12.10 -14.33
CA ARG A 178 -13.61 10.70 -14.14
C ARG A 178 -14.75 10.54 -13.15
N ALA A 179 -14.96 11.51 -12.26
CA ALA A 179 -16.03 11.48 -11.25
C ALA A 179 -17.40 11.17 -11.89
N PRO A 180 -18.23 10.33 -11.23
CA PRO A 180 -18.03 9.72 -9.91
C PRO A 180 -17.17 8.44 -9.93
N ARG A 181 -16.66 8.00 -11.10
CA ARG A 181 -15.80 6.80 -11.15
C ARG A 181 -14.48 7.06 -10.42
N PRO A 182 -14.00 6.10 -9.60
CA PRO A 182 -12.76 6.26 -8.89
C PRO A 182 -11.57 6.37 -9.85
N THR A 183 -10.53 7.03 -9.38
CA THR A 183 -9.27 7.23 -10.10
C THR A 183 -8.13 6.72 -9.23
N TRP A 184 -7.44 5.68 -9.69
CA TRP A 184 -6.25 5.14 -9.04
C TRP A 184 -5.02 5.58 -9.83
N LEU A 185 -4.00 6.03 -9.12
CA LEU A 185 -2.76 6.58 -9.67
C LEU A 185 -1.56 6.05 -8.89
N VAL A 186 -0.41 5.99 -9.56
CA VAL A 186 0.90 5.77 -8.96
C VAL A 186 1.65 7.09 -8.84
N PHE A 187 2.53 7.20 -7.86
CA PHE A 187 3.46 8.31 -7.72
C PHE A 187 4.84 7.83 -7.23
N THR A 188 5.87 8.63 -7.51
CA THR A 188 7.27 8.34 -7.17
C THR A 188 8.02 9.64 -6.91
N GLY A 189 9.03 9.59 -6.04
CA GLY A 189 9.95 10.70 -5.80
C GLY A 189 11.24 10.27 -5.11
N GLY A 190 12.11 11.25 -4.85
CA GLY A 190 13.45 11.02 -4.29
C GLY A 190 14.49 10.53 -5.32
N HIS A 191 14.14 10.47 -6.61
CA HIS A 191 15.10 10.15 -7.67
C HIS A 191 15.93 11.38 -8.04
N GLY A 192 17.22 11.39 -7.66
CA GLY A 192 18.17 12.44 -8.03
C GLY A 192 18.25 13.63 -7.06
N GLU A 193 17.38 13.69 -6.05
CA GLU A 193 17.41 14.66 -4.96
C GLU A 193 18.07 14.06 -3.70
N PRO A 194 18.63 14.88 -2.79
CA PRO A 194 19.10 14.42 -1.49
C PRO A 194 17.92 13.92 -0.63
N GLY A 195 17.84 12.61 -0.40
CA GLY A 195 16.80 12.00 0.45
C GLY A 195 16.56 10.52 0.14
N PRO A 196 15.79 9.81 0.97
CA PRO A 196 15.41 8.43 0.66
C PRO A 196 14.43 8.38 -0.52
N PRO A 197 14.54 7.38 -1.41
CA PRO A 197 13.56 7.18 -2.47
C PRO A 197 12.22 6.75 -1.87
N PHE A 198 11.14 7.18 -2.51
CA PHE A 198 9.79 6.82 -2.10
C PHE A 198 8.86 6.64 -3.31
N GLY A 199 7.76 5.92 -3.08
CA GLY A 199 6.71 5.75 -4.06
C GLY A 199 5.44 5.22 -3.43
N GLY A 200 4.40 5.12 -4.22
CA GLY A 200 3.11 4.73 -3.70
C GLY A 200 1.97 4.84 -4.69
N THR A 201 0.77 4.74 -4.14
CA THR A 201 -0.48 4.80 -4.88
C THR A 201 -1.46 5.75 -4.18
N VAL A 202 -2.31 6.40 -4.97
CA VAL A 202 -3.43 7.19 -4.47
C VAL A 202 -4.70 6.80 -5.22
N GLN A 203 -5.75 6.48 -4.46
CA GLN A 203 -7.09 6.26 -4.99
C GLN A 203 -8.00 7.41 -4.55
N VAL A 204 -8.56 8.11 -5.53
CA VAL A 204 -9.53 9.18 -5.33
C VAL A 204 -10.92 8.67 -5.66
N SER A 205 -11.86 8.83 -4.73
CA SER A 205 -13.26 8.42 -4.90
C SER A 205 -14.22 9.46 -4.33
N ARG A 206 -15.42 9.56 -4.91
CA ARG A 206 -16.52 10.34 -4.32
C ARG A 206 -17.22 9.48 -3.28
N VAL A 207 -17.38 10.02 -2.08
CA VAL A 207 -18.18 9.44 -0.98
C VAL A 207 -19.28 10.43 -0.58
N ASP A 208 -20.25 9.98 0.20
CA ASP A 208 -21.40 10.80 0.61
C ASP A 208 -20.97 12.09 1.33
N THR A 209 -19.91 11.99 2.14
CA THR A 209 -19.39 13.09 2.95
C THR A 209 -18.39 13.98 2.24
N GLY A 210 -17.88 13.60 1.06
CA GLY A 210 -16.73 14.32 0.49
C GLY A 210 -16.01 13.61 -0.65
N VAL A 211 -14.80 14.05 -0.94
CA VAL A 211 -13.86 13.39 -1.84
C VAL A 211 -12.81 12.69 -0.98
N LYS A 212 -12.75 11.36 -1.06
CA LYS A 212 -11.81 10.55 -0.29
C LYS A 212 -10.54 10.31 -1.09
N GLU A 213 -9.37 10.58 -0.50
CA GLU A 213 -8.08 10.07 -0.95
C GLU A 213 -7.64 8.90 -0.06
N GLU A 214 -7.39 7.74 -0.66
CA GLU A 214 -6.75 6.59 -0.01
C GLU A 214 -5.34 6.47 -0.55
N ILE A 215 -4.35 6.69 0.30
CA ILE A 215 -2.94 6.82 -0.07
C ILE A 215 -2.17 5.69 0.61
N THR A 216 -1.38 4.95 -0.17
CA THR A 216 -0.32 4.10 0.37
C THR A 216 1.01 4.68 -0.08
N LEU A 217 1.85 5.08 0.85
CA LEU A 217 3.19 5.60 0.60
C LEU A 217 4.23 4.69 1.26
N VAL A 218 5.32 4.40 0.55
CA VAL A 218 6.47 3.70 1.11
C VAL A 218 7.74 4.50 0.87
N VAL A 219 8.49 4.72 1.95
CA VAL A 219 9.83 5.34 1.92
C VAL A 219 10.88 4.28 2.24
N SER A 220 11.98 4.25 1.48
CA SER A 220 13.10 3.35 1.74
C SER A 220 14.24 4.06 2.49
N LEU A 221 14.38 3.74 3.77
CA LEU A 221 15.42 4.23 4.67
C LEU A 221 16.60 3.25 4.67
N LEU A 222 17.73 3.62 4.06
CA LEU A 222 18.88 2.72 3.86
C LEU A 222 19.92 2.73 4.98
N ASP A 223 19.95 3.81 5.74
CA ASP A 223 20.90 4.02 6.82
C ASP A 223 20.13 4.38 8.10
N ASP A 224 20.80 4.33 9.25
CA ASP A 224 20.24 4.64 10.57
C ASP A 224 19.98 6.15 10.78
N THR A 225 19.81 6.90 9.69
CA THR A 225 19.56 8.35 9.69
C THR A 225 18.20 8.68 10.29
N TRP A 226 17.27 7.73 10.28
CA TRP A 226 15.91 7.89 10.77
C TRP A 226 15.52 6.72 11.67
N SER A 227 15.21 6.98 12.94
CA SER A 227 14.77 5.95 13.89
C SER A 227 13.25 5.70 13.83
N PRO A 228 12.75 4.54 14.28
CA PRO A 228 11.31 4.33 14.42
C PRO A 228 10.61 5.41 15.25
N GLN A 229 11.28 5.99 16.25
CA GLN A 229 10.72 7.07 17.07
C GLN A 229 10.58 8.37 16.29
N ASP A 230 11.61 8.77 15.52
CA ASP A 230 11.54 9.97 14.68
C ASP A 230 10.37 9.84 13.67
N THR A 231 10.07 8.62 13.22
CA THR A 231 8.97 8.35 12.28
C THR A 231 7.63 8.56 12.96
N LEU A 232 7.50 8.09 14.20
CA LEU A 232 6.29 8.26 14.99
C LEU A 232 5.99 9.73 15.25
N ASP A 233 6.98 10.50 15.70
CA ASP A 233 6.79 11.91 16.05
C ASP A 233 6.38 12.73 14.80
N ALA A 234 6.99 12.42 13.66
CA ALA A 234 6.67 13.03 12.38
C ALA A 234 5.24 12.71 11.90
N LEU A 235 4.81 11.45 12.03
CA LEU A 235 3.48 11.01 11.65
C LEU A 235 2.39 11.48 12.62
N GLU A 236 2.67 11.52 13.93
CA GLU A 236 1.76 12.08 14.93
C GLU A 236 1.48 13.55 14.61
N SER A 237 2.53 14.32 14.30
CA SER A 237 2.40 15.73 13.92
C SER A 237 1.57 15.95 12.66
N LEU A 238 1.62 15.03 11.70
CA LEU A 238 0.80 15.05 10.48
C LEU A 238 -0.66 14.69 10.80
N ALA A 239 -0.86 13.62 11.55
CA ALA A 239 -2.20 13.17 11.97
C ALA A 239 -2.92 14.26 12.76
N ASP A 240 -2.23 14.96 13.66
CA ASP A 240 -2.77 16.07 14.43
C ASP A 240 -3.30 17.21 13.54
N ARG A 241 -2.55 17.57 12.50
CA ARG A 241 -2.99 18.60 11.53
C ARG A 241 -4.22 18.18 10.75
N TRP A 242 -4.25 16.97 10.18
CA TRP A 242 -5.42 16.49 9.44
C TRP A 242 -6.63 16.23 10.35
N ALA A 243 -6.42 15.87 11.61
CA ALA A 243 -7.50 15.80 12.59
C ALA A 243 -8.03 17.20 12.92
N GLY A 244 -7.15 18.20 13.01
CA GLY A 244 -7.53 19.60 13.23
C GLY A 244 -8.31 20.24 12.07
N SER A 245 -8.10 19.78 10.83
CA SER A 245 -8.92 20.15 9.65
C SER A 245 -10.15 19.26 9.45
N ALA A 246 -10.39 18.28 10.34
CA ALA A 246 -11.42 17.24 10.21
C ALA A 246 -11.34 16.39 8.92
N GLU A 247 -10.19 16.42 8.23
CA GLU A 247 -9.96 15.65 7.00
C GLU A 247 -9.47 14.22 7.30
N LEU A 248 -8.81 13.99 8.44
CA LEU A 248 -8.31 12.67 8.80
C LEU A 248 -9.48 11.68 8.93
N SER A 249 -9.40 10.55 8.23
CA SER A 249 -10.26 9.40 8.48
C SER A 249 -9.51 8.34 9.28
N THR A 250 -8.42 7.80 8.72
CA THR A 250 -7.57 6.81 9.39
C THR A 250 -6.14 6.91 8.90
N LEU A 251 -5.18 6.61 9.76
CA LEU A 251 -3.79 6.39 9.38
C LEU A 251 -3.28 5.10 10.03
N THR A 252 -2.55 4.27 9.29
CA THR A 252 -1.74 3.19 9.88
C THR A 252 -0.34 3.24 9.31
N ALA A 253 0.66 2.99 10.17
CA ALA A 253 2.05 2.96 9.76
C ALA A 253 2.72 1.64 10.16
N HIS A 254 3.59 1.13 9.29
CA HIS A 254 4.31 -0.12 9.47
C HIS A 254 5.79 0.05 9.12
N TRP A 255 6.63 -0.63 9.88
CA TRP A 255 8.08 -0.73 9.65
C TRP A 255 8.41 -2.15 9.20
N MET A 256 9.10 -2.32 8.08
CA MET A 256 9.52 -3.65 7.64
C MET A 256 10.88 -3.61 6.94
N PRO A 257 11.67 -4.68 6.96
CA PRO A 257 12.85 -4.77 6.11
C PRO A 257 12.46 -4.64 4.64
N GLY A 258 13.28 -3.93 3.87
CA GLY A 258 12.98 -3.65 2.46
C GLY A 258 14.21 -3.25 1.64
N ARG A 259 14.09 -3.37 0.32
CA ARG A 259 15.16 -3.00 -0.62
C ARG A 259 15.23 -1.49 -0.87
N ALA A 260 16.43 -0.99 -1.08
CA ALA A 260 16.73 0.39 -1.49
C ALA A 260 15.86 0.92 -2.63
N ASP A 261 15.62 0.07 -3.63
CA ASP A 261 14.98 0.41 -4.89
C ASP A 261 13.45 0.25 -4.85
N LEU A 262 12.87 0.02 -3.65
CA LEU A 262 11.44 -0.22 -3.42
C LEU A 262 10.86 -1.43 -4.17
N THR A 263 11.70 -2.26 -4.81
CA THR A 263 11.26 -3.49 -5.46
C THR A 263 11.08 -4.62 -4.45
N TYR A 264 10.23 -5.57 -4.80
CA TYR A 264 9.87 -6.69 -3.95
C TYR A 264 10.19 -8.02 -4.65
N PRO A 265 11.16 -8.80 -4.15
CA PRO A 265 11.46 -10.13 -4.68
C PRO A 265 10.44 -11.16 -4.17
N ALA A 266 10.38 -12.32 -4.83
CA ALA A 266 9.62 -13.49 -4.40
C ALA A 266 10.27 -14.18 -3.18
N ARG A 267 10.51 -13.41 -2.11
CA ARG A 267 11.24 -13.82 -0.90
C ARG A 267 10.71 -13.09 0.33
N LEU A 268 10.74 -13.77 1.48
CA LEU A 268 10.45 -13.17 2.77
C LEU A 268 11.58 -12.23 3.17
N LEU A 269 11.32 -10.92 3.12
CA LEU A 269 12.26 -9.91 3.58
C LEU A 269 12.20 -9.70 5.10
N GLY A 270 11.07 -10.04 5.72
CA GLY A 270 10.83 -9.86 7.14
C GLY A 270 9.35 -9.61 7.42
N LEU A 271 9.00 -9.60 8.70
CA LEU A 271 7.62 -9.33 9.12
C LEU A 271 7.42 -7.82 9.33
N PRO A 272 6.30 -7.26 8.86
CA PRO A 272 5.94 -5.88 9.20
C PRO A 272 5.72 -5.73 10.69
N ARG A 273 6.20 -4.62 11.25
CA ARG A 273 5.97 -4.17 12.62
C ARG A 273 5.05 -2.94 12.60
N PRO A 274 3.81 -3.03 13.09
CA PRO A 274 2.96 -1.86 13.29
C PRO A 274 3.68 -0.82 14.14
N LEU A 275 3.68 0.42 13.67
CA LEU A 275 4.26 1.58 14.37
C LEU A 275 3.18 2.40 15.04
N ALA A 276 2.10 2.72 14.32
CA ALA A 276 1.04 3.56 14.83
C ALA A 276 -0.29 3.35 14.12
N MET A 277 -1.35 3.80 14.77
CA MET A 277 -2.67 3.98 14.19
C MET A 277 -3.26 5.32 14.61
N ALA A 278 -3.88 6.05 13.69
CA ALA A 278 -4.70 7.22 13.98
C ALA A 278 -6.14 6.98 13.52
N LEU A 279 -7.10 7.45 14.31
CA LEU A 279 -8.50 7.51 13.96
C LEU A 279 -8.93 8.98 13.99
N GLY A 280 -9.51 9.47 12.90
CA GLY A 280 -9.92 10.86 12.81
C GLY A 280 -11.23 11.19 13.52
N PRO A 281 -11.64 12.47 13.53
CA PRO A 281 -12.76 12.96 14.32
C PRO A 281 -14.08 12.22 14.09
N VAL A 282 -14.44 11.94 12.83
CA VAL A 282 -15.67 11.21 12.49
C VAL A 282 -15.65 9.81 13.11
N GLY A 283 -14.53 9.10 13.01
CA GLY A 283 -14.39 7.77 13.60
C GLY A 283 -14.44 7.78 15.13
N VAL A 284 -13.88 8.81 15.77
CA VAL A 284 -13.97 8.99 17.23
C VAL A 284 -15.42 9.29 17.66
N ALA A 285 -16.15 10.11 16.91
CA ALA A 285 -17.55 10.40 17.17
C ALA A 285 -18.43 9.15 17.06
N GLU A 286 -18.18 8.30 16.07
CA GLU A 286 -18.88 7.02 15.86
C GLU A 286 -18.55 5.98 16.95
N ALA A 287 -17.27 5.82 17.30
CA ALA A 287 -16.83 4.85 18.32
C ALA A 287 -17.15 5.30 19.76
N GLY A 288 -17.24 6.61 20.00
CA GLY A 288 -17.42 7.23 21.30
C GLY A 288 -16.11 7.58 22.00
N ARG A 289 -15.99 8.83 22.48
CA ARG A 289 -14.76 9.38 23.10
C ARG A 289 -14.22 8.54 24.27
N GLU A 290 -15.10 8.10 25.17
CA GLU A 290 -14.69 7.28 26.32
C GLU A 290 -14.14 5.92 25.87
N ARG A 291 -14.71 5.33 24.81
CA ARG A 291 -14.29 4.02 24.28
C ARG A 291 -12.91 4.11 23.62
N VAL A 292 -12.64 5.17 22.87
CA VAL A 292 -11.33 5.34 22.20
C VAL A 292 -10.20 5.61 23.20
N VAL A 293 -10.44 6.39 24.26
CA VAL A 293 -9.41 6.67 25.28
C VAL A 293 -9.17 5.47 26.19
N SER A 294 -10.18 4.64 26.43
CA SER A 294 -10.08 3.41 27.24
C SER A 294 -9.59 2.19 26.46
N ALA A 295 -9.05 2.37 25.25
CA ALA A 295 -8.52 1.27 24.45
C ALA A 295 -7.34 0.57 25.17
N PRO A 296 -7.04 -0.70 24.84
CA PRO A 296 -5.94 -1.45 25.46
C PRO A 296 -4.55 -0.82 25.30
N VAL A 297 -4.40 0.09 24.33
CA VAL A 297 -3.24 0.98 24.17
C VAL A 297 -3.71 2.39 24.46
N GLU A 298 -2.96 3.11 25.29
CA GLU A 298 -3.28 4.50 25.65
C GLU A 298 -3.29 5.38 24.40
N GLY A 299 -4.48 5.88 24.05
CA GLY A 299 -4.68 6.79 22.93
C GLY A 299 -4.49 8.24 23.35
N ARG A 300 -3.75 9.00 22.55
CA ARG A 300 -3.58 10.46 22.72
C ARG A 300 -4.57 11.18 21.82
N LEU A 301 -5.33 12.12 22.38
CA LEU A 301 -6.23 12.95 21.58
C LEU A 301 -5.41 13.93 20.73
N ILE A 302 -5.85 14.13 19.49
CA ILE A 302 -5.19 14.97 18.49
C ILE A 302 -6.23 15.84 17.77
N GLY A 303 -5.80 16.94 17.16
CA GLY A 303 -6.67 17.86 16.42
C GLY A 303 -7.51 18.78 17.32
N ASP A 304 -8.73 19.12 16.88
CA ASP A 304 -9.62 20.02 17.62
C ASP A 304 -10.07 19.38 18.95
N PRO A 305 -9.90 20.05 20.11
CA PRO A 305 -10.37 19.52 21.40
C PRO A 305 -11.87 19.21 21.47
N LEU A 306 -12.71 19.90 20.68
CA LEU A 306 -14.16 19.72 20.60
C LEU A 306 -14.53 18.52 19.72
N GLU A 307 -13.79 18.29 18.64
CA GLU A 307 -13.97 17.19 17.69
C GLU A 307 -12.64 16.45 17.46
N PRO A 308 -12.11 15.74 18.48
CA PRO A 308 -10.75 15.23 18.41
C PRO A 308 -10.67 13.95 17.59
N GLY A 309 -9.52 13.77 16.93
CA GLY A 309 -9.03 12.45 16.56
C GLY A 309 -8.32 11.77 17.74
N VAL A 310 -7.84 10.55 17.52
CA VAL A 310 -7.00 9.82 18.48
C VAL A 310 -5.81 9.17 17.78
N TRP A 311 -4.65 9.21 18.43
CA TRP A 311 -3.39 8.62 18.03
C TRP A 311 -3.00 7.48 18.97
N TYR A 312 -2.66 6.33 18.41
CA TYR A 312 -2.20 5.15 19.13
C TYR A 312 -0.77 4.80 18.69
N PRO A 313 0.25 5.11 19.51
CA PRO A 313 1.60 4.61 19.27
C PRO A 313 1.69 3.12 19.62
N LEU A 314 2.26 2.31 18.72
CA LEU A 314 2.38 0.85 18.86
C LEU A 314 3.84 0.37 19.03
N ALA A 315 4.82 1.28 18.91
CA ALA A 315 6.22 0.91 19.08
C ALA A 315 6.58 0.73 20.57
N ASP A 316 6.90 -0.51 20.95
CA ASP A 316 7.59 -0.94 22.19
C ASP A 316 7.18 -0.25 23.50
N ILE A 317 5.87 -0.20 23.76
CA ILE A 317 5.36 0.32 25.03
C ILE A 317 5.11 -0.82 26.04
N THR A 318 5.03 -2.09 25.61
CA THR A 318 4.67 -3.23 26.50
C THR A 318 5.26 -4.58 26.05
N SER A 319 5.18 -5.60 26.90
CA SER A 319 5.60 -7.00 26.65
C SER A 319 4.79 -7.77 25.60
N ALA A 320 3.74 -7.17 25.01
CA ALA A 320 2.95 -7.75 23.94
C ALA A 320 3.50 -7.38 22.56
N THR A 321 3.39 -8.29 21.58
CA THR A 321 3.79 -7.98 20.19
C THR A 321 2.91 -6.85 19.61
N PRO A 322 3.47 -5.90 18.83
CA PRO A 322 2.71 -4.78 18.26
C PRO A 322 1.46 -5.17 17.44
N TRP A 323 1.47 -6.36 16.83
CA TRP A 323 0.29 -6.92 16.15
C TRP A 323 -0.86 -7.26 17.10
N ASN A 324 -0.55 -7.78 18.30
CA ASN A 324 -1.57 -8.07 19.30
C ASN A 324 -2.19 -6.77 19.82
N GLN A 325 -1.38 -5.72 19.97
CA GLN A 325 -1.86 -4.39 20.36
C GLN A 325 -2.81 -3.82 19.30
N LEU A 326 -2.39 -3.76 18.03
CA LEU A 326 -3.24 -3.29 16.93
C LEU A 326 -4.56 -4.08 16.84
N SER A 327 -4.47 -5.42 16.92
CA SER A 327 -5.64 -6.30 16.87
C SER A 327 -6.59 -6.07 18.05
N ALA A 328 -6.05 -5.80 19.24
CA ALA A 328 -6.84 -5.50 20.43
C ALA A 328 -7.55 -4.16 20.31
N ILE A 329 -6.89 -3.13 19.75
CA ILE A 329 -7.54 -1.84 19.49
C ILE A 329 -8.67 -2.00 18.47
N ILE A 330 -8.40 -2.63 17.31
CA ILE A 330 -9.41 -2.81 16.26
C ILE A 330 -10.64 -3.53 16.82
N ARG A 331 -10.44 -4.65 17.52
CA ARG A 331 -11.54 -5.40 18.14
C ARG A 331 -12.29 -4.59 19.20
N HIS A 332 -11.59 -3.71 19.91
CA HIS A 332 -12.20 -2.85 20.92
C HIS A 332 -13.03 -1.73 20.31
N LEU A 333 -12.72 -1.26 19.09
CA LEU A 333 -13.41 -0.14 18.44
C LEU A 333 -14.60 -0.56 17.57
N THR A 334 -14.58 -1.77 17.02
CA THR A 334 -15.71 -2.38 16.30
C THR A 334 -16.73 -3.00 17.24
#